data_AF-A0A2R3MZN9-F1
#
_entry.id   AF-A0A2R3MZN9-F1
#
_cell.length_a   1.000
_cell.length_b   1.000
_cell.length_c   1.000
_cell.angle_alpha   90.00
_cell.angle_beta   90.00
_cell.angle_gamma   90.00
#
_symmetry.space_group_name_H-M   'P 1'
#
loop_
_entity.id
_entity.type
_entity.pdbx_description
1 polymer ?
#
loop_
_entity_poly.entity_id
_entity_poly.type
_entity_poly.pdbx_seq_one_letter_code
_entity_poly.pdbx_strand_id
1 'polypeptide(L)'
;MATNKKITALYERLSRDDEMVGDSNSIINQKKMLEDYANKNGYTNILHFTDDGYSGGSFERPAWKKLIEGVENNIIDTVIVKDMSRVGRDYLQVGFYTEVMFREKGVHFIAVANSVDSNKTESAEFAPFLNIMNEWYIRDASKKIKSVLKSRGLEGGHHTSNHAIYGYRKDKDNPSKWIIDEEAAEVVRRIFQMSLEGNGPYQIAKILTEEKVERPSYYLAQRGMGNHISNYNSTEPYLWRGTTISNILSRPEYMGHTVNFRTYKESYKSHKSKKTSKDEWVIFENTQEAIIDEETFNTVQKLRKTIRRTDSVGIANPLTGLVFCADCGAKMYNHRGKAGFKRDWLGRKTDKRRPLKDEYICSTYNLARGNFEEKCSSHYIRSEVINKLVLDTIREVSEYVKLNEEEFIKKVYRASKEQQEKTSKLLKKRLAKEEKRISEINSLIRKLYEDNVSGKLSNKHFDMMLKDFETEQTALEKSIEQTKDTLRDFEEDSIRADKFIALVKKYTDFSELTTQMINEFVDKILVHEGKWENYERIQEVEIYLNFIGKFELPQKEAKELTQEELEELEKLRKKREKKREYNYRYMKKVKDRIEAEGISGKV
;
A
#
# COMPACT_ATOMS: atom_id res chain seq x y z
N MET A 1 -1.56 -31.27 -68.61
CA MET A 1 -1.70 -30.89 -67.20
C MET A 1 -0.33 -30.49 -66.69
N ALA A 2 -0.06 -29.19 -66.51
CA ALA A 2 1.18 -28.75 -65.90
C ALA A 2 1.14 -29.16 -64.42
N THR A 3 2.00 -30.08 -64.02
CA THR A 3 2.23 -30.38 -62.60
C THR A 3 2.80 -29.13 -61.96
N ASN A 4 1.95 -28.37 -61.27
CA ASN A 4 2.39 -27.28 -60.40
C ASN A 4 3.34 -27.90 -59.38
N LYS A 5 4.66 -27.76 -59.59
CA LYS A 5 5.67 -28.25 -58.65
C LYS A 5 5.45 -27.52 -57.33
N LYS A 6 4.94 -28.23 -56.33
CA LYS A 6 4.74 -27.69 -54.99
C LYS A 6 6.10 -27.31 -54.39
N ILE A 7 6.08 -26.35 -53.47
CA ILE A 7 7.28 -25.76 -52.89
C ILE A 7 7.80 -26.63 -51.74
N THR A 8 9.12 -26.85 -51.70
CA THR A 8 9.83 -27.32 -50.51
C THR A 8 10.28 -26.12 -49.69
N ALA A 9 9.65 -25.91 -48.54
CA ALA A 9 9.95 -24.82 -47.62
C ALA A 9 11.10 -25.20 -46.67
N LEU A 10 12.16 -24.42 -46.66
CA LEU A 10 13.23 -24.50 -45.65
C LEU A 10 13.00 -23.41 -44.62
N TYR A 11 12.84 -23.77 -43.36
CA TYR A 11 12.57 -22.80 -42.30
C TYR A 11 13.75 -22.68 -41.33
N GLU A 12 14.30 -21.48 -41.25
CA GLU A 12 15.40 -21.11 -40.36
C GLU A 12 14.95 -20.10 -39.31
N ARG A 13 15.45 -20.28 -38.09
CA ARG A 13 15.20 -19.34 -37.00
C ARG A 13 16.44 -19.16 -36.13
N LEU A 14 16.69 -17.92 -35.74
CA LEU A 14 17.65 -17.58 -34.69
C LEU A 14 16.96 -16.70 -33.65
N SER A 15 17.13 -17.02 -32.36
CA SER A 15 16.70 -16.13 -31.28
C SER A 15 17.88 -15.35 -30.74
N ARG A 16 17.60 -14.16 -30.18
CA ARG A 16 18.63 -13.33 -29.51
C ARG A 16 19.36 -14.04 -28.37
N ASP A 17 18.70 -15.00 -27.71
CA ASP A 17 19.34 -15.80 -26.66
C ASP A 17 20.33 -16.83 -27.25
N ASP A 18 20.13 -17.25 -28.51
CA ASP A 18 20.96 -18.26 -29.19
C ASP A 18 22.15 -17.63 -29.93
N GLU A 19 22.18 -16.30 -30.14
CA GLU A 19 23.30 -15.55 -30.75
C GLU A 19 24.61 -15.71 -29.95
N MET A 20 24.52 -15.88 -28.63
CA MET A 20 25.68 -16.03 -27.74
C MET A 20 26.35 -17.42 -27.79
N VAL A 21 25.74 -18.41 -28.47
CA VAL A 21 26.13 -19.83 -28.38
C VAL A 21 27.06 -20.29 -29.53
N GLY A 22 27.54 -19.36 -30.37
CA GLY A 22 28.61 -19.59 -31.36
C GLY A 22 28.17 -19.84 -32.80
N ASP A 23 29.16 -19.89 -33.72
CA ASP A 23 29.00 -19.85 -35.18
C ASP A 23 28.12 -20.98 -35.76
N SER A 24 28.00 -22.13 -35.08
CA SER A 24 27.22 -23.30 -35.50
C SER A 24 25.69 -23.09 -35.49
N ASN A 25 25.20 -22.03 -34.86
CA ASN A 25 23.78 -21.67 -34.85
C ASN A 25 23.41 -20.53 -35.79
N SER A 26 24.38 -19.93 -36.49
CA SER A 26 24.12 -18.87 -37.46
C SER A 26 23.10 -19.29 -38.51
N ILE A 27 22.24 -18.35 -38.93
CA ILE A 27 21.25 -18.57 -39.99
C ILE A 27 21.91 -19.07 -41.28
N ILE A 28 23.12 -18.58 -41.58
CA ILE A 28 23.90 -18.97 -42.76
C ILE A 28 24.20 -20.47 -42.74
N ASN A 29 24.64 -21.01 -41.60
CA ASN A 29 24.91 -22.44 -41.46
C ASN A 29 23.63 -23.27 -41.48
N GLN A 30 22.52 -22.75 -40.94
CA GLN A 30 21.21 -23.42 -41.04
C GLN A 30 20.75 -23.54 -42.50
N LYS A 31 20.83 -22.45 -43.28
CA LYS A 31 20.47 -22.46 -44.71
C LYS A 31 21.25 -23.50 -45.48
N LYS A 32 22.59 -23.47 -45.35
CA LYS A 32 23.48 -24.41 -46.04
C LYS A 32 23.16 -25.86 -45.70
N MET A 33 22.95 -26.17 -44.41
CA MET A 33 22.61 -27.52 -43.95
C MET A 33 21.27 -28.01 -44.54
N LEU A 34 20.26 -27.13 -44.59
CA LEU A 34 18.94 -27.46 -45.11
C LEU A 34 18.93 -27.60 -46.63
N GLU A 35 19.64 -26.73 -47.36
CA GLU A 35 19.84 -26.86 -48.80
C GLU A 35 20.58 -28.15 -49.17
N ASP A 36 21.68 -28.46 -48.46
CA ASP A 36 22.45 -29.69 -48.67
C ASP A 36 21.59 -30.94 -48.45
N TYR A 37 20.73 -30.92 -47.42
CA TYR A 37 19.81 -32.01 -47.14
C TYR A 37 18.71 -32.14 -48.22
N ALA A 38 18.13 -31.01 -48.63
CA ALA A 38 17.09 -30.98 -49.66
C ALA A 38 17.62 -31.53 -50.99
N ASN A 39 18.80 -31.07 -51.42
CA ASN A 39 19.45 -31.49 -52.65
C ASN A 39 19.83 -32.98 -52.63
N LYS A 40 20.40 -33.48 -51.53
CA LYS A 40 20.78 -34.90 -51.39
C LYS A 40 19.60 -35.86 -51.47
N ASN A 41 18.43 -35.46 -50.99
CA ASN A 41 17.22 -36.27 -50.97
C ASN A 41 16.28 -36.01 -52.16
N GLY A 42 16.71 -35.21 -53.14
CA GLY A 42 15.97 -34.98 -54.38
C GLY A 42 14.77 -34.03 -54.28
N TYR A 43 14.69 -33.21 -53.23
CA TYR A 43 13.68 -32.17 -53.11
C TYR A 43 13.95 -31.04 -54.12
N THR A 44 12.92 -30.54 -54.78
CA THR A 44 13.02 -29.49 -55.82
C THR A 44 12.07 -28.34 -55.52
N ASN A 45 12.28 -27.17 -56.13
CA ASN A 45 11.52 -25.94 -55.87
C ASN A 45 11.64 -25.45 -54.41
N ILE A 46 12.89 -25.15 -54.02
CA ILE A 46 13.28 -24.77 -52.66
C ILE A 46 12.99 -23.28 -52.41
N LEU A 47 12.34 -22.96 -51.28
CA LEU A 47 12.12 -21.59 -50.81
C LEU A 47 12.51 -21.43 -49.33
N HIS A 48 13.28 -20.39 -49.02
CA HIS A 48 13.72 -20.10 -47.66
C HIS A 48 12.76 -19.18 -46.91
N PHE A 49 12.47 -19.55 -45.66
CA PHE A 49 11.69 -18.78 -44.70
C PHE A 49 12.56 -18.54 -43.47
N THR A 50 13.05 -17.31 -43.31
CA THR A 50 14.01 -16.96 -42.25
C THR A 50 13.40 -15.98 -41.26
N ASP A 51 13.40 -16.34 -39.97
CA ASP A 51 13.04 -15.45 -38.86
C ASP A 51 14.28 -15.17 -37.98
N ASP A 52 14.85 -13.97 -38.11
CA ASP A 52 16.02 -13.53 -37.32
C ASP A 52 15.61 -12.67 -36.11
N GLY A 53 16.19 -12.96 -34.94
CA GLY A 53 15.87 -12.29 -33.68
C GLY A 53 14.51 -12.66 -33.06
N TYR A 54 13.82 -13.70 -33.56
CA TYR A 54 12.51 -14.13 -33.08
C TYR A 54 12.58 -15.27 -32.05
N SER A 55 11.83 -15.12 -30.96
CA SER A 55 11.74 -16.10 -29.88
C SER A 55 10.97 -17.36 -30.29
N GLY A 56 11.47 -18.52 -29.86
CA GLY A 56 10.81 -19.82 -30.02
C GLY A 56 9.48 -19.96 -29.27
N GLY A 57 9.18 -19.06 -28.33
CA GLY A 57 7.97 -19.11 -27.50
C GLY A 57 6.73 -18.42 -28.11
N SER A 58 6.87 -17.72 -29.25
CA SER A 58 5.75 -17.06 -29.94
C SER A 58 5.70 -17.51 -31.40
N PHE A 59 4.51 -17.77 -31.94
CA PHE A 59 4.29 -18.08 -33.36
C PHE A 59 3.86 -16.85 -34.18
N GLU A 60 3.87 -15.67 -33.57
CA GLU A 60 3.66 -14.38 -34.23
C GLU A 60 4.93 -13.94 -34.99
N ARG A 61 5.38 -14.75 -35.95
CA ARG A 61 6.61 -14.51 -36.71
C ARG A 61 6.32 -14.31 -38.20
N PRO A 62 6.91 -13.30 -38.87
CA PRO A 62 6.58 -12.98 -40.25
C PRO A 62 6.87 -14.11 -41.26
N ALA A 63 8.03 -14.78 -41.17
CA ALA A 63 8.37 -15.84 -42.12
C ALA A 63 7.59 -17.13 -41.81
N TRP A 64 7.39 -17.46 -40.53
CA TRP A 64 6.52 -18.56 -40.13
C TRP A 64 5.08 -18.39 -40.63
N LYS A 65 4.48 -17.19 -40.49
CA LYS A 65 3.13 -16.93 -40.98
C LYS A 65 3.00 -17.11 -42.50
N LYS A 66 3.97 -16.63 -43.27
CA LYS A 66 4.01 -16.83 -44.73
C LYS A 66 4.13 -18.31 -45.10
N LEU A 67 4.89 -19.09 -44.32
CA LEU A 67 4.98 -20.53 -44.51
C LEU A 67 3.62 -21.20 -44.23
N ILE A 68 2.96 -20.87 -43.12
CA ILE A 68 1.65 -21.43 -42.78
C ILE A 68 0.59 -21.03 -43.83
N GLU A 69 0.58 -19.79 -44.30
CA GLU A 69 -0.31 -19.34 -45.38
C GLU A 69 -0.06 -20.13 -46.69
N GLY A 70 1.20 -20.45 -47.00
CA GLY A 70 1.55 -21.30 -48.14
C GLY A 70 1.09 -22.75 -47.99
N VAL A 71 1.07 -23.27 -46.75
CA VAL A 71 0.51 -24.59 -46.41
C VAL A 71 -1.03 -24.58 -46.52
N GLU A 72 -1.69 -23.55 -46.00
CA GLU A 72 -3.15 -23.41 -46.05
C GLU A 72 -3.66 -23.37 -47.49
N ASN A 73 -2.94 -22.67 -48.37
CA ASN A 73 -3.21 -22.54 -49.80
C ASN A 73 -2.74 -23.75 -50.65
N ASN A 74 -2.24 -24.83 -50.04
CA ASN A 74 -1.73 -26.04 -50.71
C ASN A 74 -0.58 -25.80 -51.70
N ILE A 75 0.20 -24.73 -51.50
CA ILE A 75 1.34 -24.35 -52.35
C ILE A 75 2.61 -25.08 -51.88
N ILE A 76 2.74 -25.33 -50.58
CA ILE A 76 3.87 -26.02 -49.95
C ILE A 76 3.53 -27.50 -49.76
N ASP A 77 4.43 -28.41 -50.14
CA ASP A 77 4.30 -29.85 -49.87
C ASP A 77 5.25 -30.38 -48.81
N THR A 78 6.38 -29.73 -48.59
CA THR A 78 7.43 -30.22 -47.71
C THR A 78 7.95 -29.07 -46.89
N VAL A 79 8.11 -29.29 -45.58
CA VAL A 79 8.71 -28.33 -44.64
C VAL A 79 9.90 -29.00 -43.98
N ILE A 80 11.09 -28.42 -44.16
CA ILE A 80 12.35 -28.93 -43.61
C ILE A 80 12.92 -27.90 -42.63
N VAL A 81 13.22 -28.36 -41.41
CA VAL A 81 13.85 -27.56 -40.36
C VAL A 81 15.10 -28.26 -39.83
N LYS A 82 16.01 -27.47 -39.23
CA LYS A 82 17.23 -28.02 -38.61
C LYS A 82 16.85 -28.95 -37.45
N ASP A 83 16.05 -28.45 -36.52
CA ASP A 83 15.58 -29.17 -35.35
C ASP A 83 14.16 -28.69 -34.97
N MET A 84 13.44 -29.47 -34.14
CA MET A 84 12.11 -29.13 -33.65
C MET A 84 12.08 -27.79 -32.90
N SER A 85 13.22 -27.40 -32.32
CA SER A 85 13.33 -26.11 -31.63
C SER A 85 13.15 -24.92 -32.58
N ARG A 86 13.40 -25.06 -33.89
CA ARG A 86 13.16 -24.00 -34.88
C ARG A 86 11.68 -23.69 -35.02
N VAL A 87 10.83 -24.72 -35.12
CA VAL A 87 9.37 -24.59 -35.20
C VAL A 87 8.83 -23.82 -34.00
N GLY A 88 9.11 -24.30 -32.79
CA GLY A 88 8.71 -23.60 -31.58
C GLY A 88 9.10 -24.33 -30.30
N ARG A 89 8.91 -23.65 -29.17
CA ARG A 89 9.15 -24.18 -27.82
C ARG A 89 7.84 -24.53 -27.09
N ASP A 90 6.68 -24.22 -27.66
CA ASP A 90 5.37 -24.59 -27.10
C ASP A 90 4.88 -25.89 -27.71
N TYR A 91 5.01 -26.98 -26.95
CA TYR A 91 4.68 -28.33 -27.39
C TYR A 91 3.28 -28.46 -28.00
N LEU A 92 2.28 -27.78 -27.43
CA LEU A 92 0.90 -27.88 -27.92
C LEU A 92 0.75 -27.29 -29.32
N GLN A 93 1.36 -26.14 -29.57
CA GLN A 93 1.29 -25.50 -30.88
C GLN A 93 2.21 -26.17 -31.89
N VAL A 94 3.42 -26.57 -31.48
CA VAL A 94 4.32 -27.37 -32.33
C VAL A 94 3.61 -28.66 -32.76
N GLY A 95 3.02 -29.40 -31.81
CA GLY A 95 2.26 -30.60 -32.07
C GLY A 95 1.04 -30.35 -32.96
N PHE A 96 0.28 -29.27 -32.73
CA PHE A 96 -0.82 -28.88 -33.61
C PHE A 96 -0.35 -28.68 -35.06
N TYR A 97 0.74 -27.95 -35.29
CA TYR A 97 1.26 -27.74 -36.63
C TYR A 97 1.77 -29.04 -37.26
N THR A 98 2.63 -29.79 -36.57
CA THR A 98 3.31 -30.96 -37.16
C THR A 98 2.43 -32.22 -37.24
N GLU A 99 1.58 -32.45 -36.26
CA GLU A 99 0.79 -33.69 -36.15
C GLU A 99 -0.64 -33.56 -36.67
N VAL A 100 -1.22 -32.35 -36.62
CA VAL A 100 -2.61 -32.11 -37.08
C VAL A 100 -2.61 -31.37 -38.42
N MET A 101 -2.19 -30.10 -38.43
CA MET A 101 -2.35 -29.23 -39.60
C MET A 101 -1.55 -29.72 -40.82
N PHE A 102 -0.26 -30.05 -40.64
CA PHE A 102 0.58 -30.53 -41.73
C PHE A 102 0.12 -31.90 -42.24
N ARG A 103 -0.34 -32.80 -41.36
CA ARG A 103 -0.88 -34.11 -41.78
C ARG A 103 -2.19 -33.98 -42.53
N GLU A 104 -3.14 -33.18 -42.04
CA GLU A 104 -4.42 -32.92 -42.72
C GLU A 104 -4.23 -32.33 -44.12
N LYS A 105 -3.22 -31.47 -44.28
CA LYS A 105 -2.87 -30.83 -45.56
C LYS A 105 -1.94 -31.68 -46.44
N GLY A 106 -1.51 -32.85 -45.97
CA GLY A 106 -0.60 -33.74 -46.69
C GLY A 106 0.81 -33.16 -46.89
N VAL A 107 1.27 -32.32 -45.96
CA VAL A 107 2.59 -31.72 -45.94
C VAL A 107 3.59 -32.64 -45.25
N HIS A 108 4.70 -32.95 -45.92
CA HIS A 108 5.82 -33.73 -45.40
C HIS A 108 6.69 -32.85 -44.50
N PHE A 109 6.76 -33.16 -43.21
CA PHE A 109 7.57 -32.43 -42.25
C PHE A 109 8.84 -33.19 -41.86
N ILE A 110 9.99 -32.52 -41.88
CA ILE A 110 11.31 -33.10 -41.59
C ILE A 110 12.08 -32.21 -40.63
N ALA A 111 12.57 -32.77 -39.52
CA ALA A 111 13.56 -32.13 -38.65
C ALA A 111 14.87 -32.91 -38.69
N VAL A 112 15.89 -32.35 -39.37
CA VAL A 112 17.11 -33.05 -39.77
C VAL A 112 17.92 -33.56 -38.56
N ALA A 113 18.21 -32.69 -37.59
CA ALA A 113 19.03 -33.01 -36.43
C ALA A 113 18.31 -33.87 -35.39
N ASN A 114 16.97 -33.88 -35.39
CA ASN A 114 16.19 -34.77 -34.54
C ASN A 114 15.87 -36.11 -35.22
N SER A 115 16.26 -36.29 -36.48
CA SER A 115 15.89 -37.45 -37.32
C SER A 115 14.38 -37.71 -37.34
N VAL A 116 13.58 -36.65 -37.25
CA VAL A 116 12.11 -36.71 -37.32
C VAL A 116 11.70 -36.57 -38.77
N ASP A 117 10.91 -37.53 -39.24
CA ASP A 117 10.35 -37.58 -40.58
C ASP A 117 8.88 -37.98 -40.45
N SER A 118 7.96 -37.08 -40.82
CA SER A 118 6.52 -37.30 -40.63
C SER A 118 5.97 -38.48 -41.43
N ASN A 119 6.70 -38.97 -42.43
CA ASN A 119 6.32 -40.13 -43.23
C ASN A 119 6.89 -41.45 -42.66
N LYS A 120 7.75 -41.40 -41.64
CA LYS A 120 8.29 -42.56 -40.93
C LYS A 120 7.66 -42.70 -39.55
N THR A 121 6.77 -43.68 -39.41
CA THR A 121 5.96 -43.95 -38.20
C THR A 121 6.78 -43.96 -36.90
N GLU A 122 7.95 -44.62 -36.90
CA GLU A 122 8.82 -44.74 -35.71
C GLU A 122 9.39 -43.41 -35.21
N SER A 123 9.63 -42.45 -36.11
CA SER A 123 10.24 -41.15 -35.76
C SER A 123 9.21 -40.09 -35.41
N ALA A 124 8.03 -40.17 -36.02
CA ALA A 124 6.91 -39.24 -35.78
C ALA A 124 6.27 -39.47 -34.40
N GLU A 125 6.18 -40.73 -33.94
CA GLU A 125 5.69 -41.07 -32.60
C GLU A 125 6.61 -40.56 -31.47
N PHE A 126 7.89 -40.35 -31.75
CA PHE A 126 8.88 -39.93 -30.74
C PHE A 126 9.00 -38.39 -30.60
N ALA A 127 8.59 -37.63 -31.60
CA ALA A 127 8.65 -36.16 -31.59
C ALA A 127 7.90 -35.51 -30.41
N PRO A 128 6.72 -36.00 -29.99
CA PRO A 128 6.07 -35.56 -28.76
C PRO A 128 6.91 -35.71 -27.50
N PHE A 129 7.64 -36.82 -27.36
CA PHE A 129 8.49 -37.07 -26.20
C PHE A 129 9.68 -36.12 -26.14
N LEU A 130 10.33 -35.84 -27.27
CA LEU A 130 11.42 -34.85 -27.35
C LEU A 130 10.95 -33.44 -26.96
N ASN A 131 9.74 -33.06 -27.37
CA ASN A 131 9.16 -31.77 -27.01
C ASN A 131 8.84 -31.69 -25.51
N ILE A 132 8.29 -32.76 -24.92
CA ILE A 132 8.04 -32.85 -23.48
C ILE A 132 9.37 -32.76 -22.70
N MET A 133 10.43 -33.43 -23.17
CA MET A 133 11.75 -33.37 -22.53
C MET A 133 12.35 -31.96 -22.56
N ASN A 134 12.25 -31.26 -23.69
CA ASN A 134 12.70 -29.86 -23.81
C ASN A 134 11.90 -28.93 -22.89
N GLU A 135 10.58 -29.12 -22.81
CA GLU A 135 9.73 -28.36 -21.90
C GLU A 135 10.08 -28.66 -20.44
N TRP A 136 10.34 -29.92 -20.11
CA TRP A 136 10.75 -30.34 -18.78
C TRP A 136 12.07 -29.69 -18.37
N TYR A 137 13.05 -29.59 -19.28
CA TYR A 137 14.31 -28.89 -19.02
C TYR A 137 14.10 -27.41 -18.69
N ILE A 138 13.28 -26.69 -19.47
CA ILE A 138 12.96 -25.27 -19.21
C ILE A 138 12.22 -25.10 -17.88
N ARG A 139 11.28 -26.01 -17.58
CA ARG A 139 10.53 -26.01 -16.33
C ARG A 139 11.43 -26.29 -15.12
N ASP A 140 12.35 -27.25 -15.23
CA ASP A 140 13.28 -27.61 -14.17
C ASP A 140 14.29 -26.48 -13.91
N ALA A 141 14.87 -25.90 -14.97
CA ALA A 141 15.73 -24.72 -14.85
C ALA A 141 15.00 -23.55 -14.17
N SER A 142 13.76 -23.29 -14.58
CA SER A 142 12.90 -22.28 -13.95
C SER A 142 12.62 -22.58 -12.48
N LYS A 143 12.39 -23.85 -12.12
CA LYS A 143 12.15 -24.29 -10.75
C LYS A 143 13.40 -24.12 -9.88
N LYS A 144 14.58 -24.48 -10.39
CA LYS A 144 15.87 -24.29 -9.72
C LYS A 144 16.15 -22.82 -9.45
N ILE A 145 16.01 -21.96 -10.46
CA ILE A 145 16.20 -20.51 -10.31
C ILE A 145 15.23 -19.94 -9.27
N LYS A 146 13.94 -20.31 -9.34
CA LYS A 146 12.95 -19.89 -8.34
C LYS A 146 13.31 -20.37 -6.93
N SER A 147 13.80 -21.61 -6.80
CA SER A 147 14.22 -22.16 -5.51
C SER A 147 15.40 -21.39 -4.93
N VAL A 148 16.43 -21.10 -5.74
CA VAL A 148 17.61 -20.32 -5.31
C VAL A 148 17.20 -18.91 -4.90
N LEU A 149 16.37 -18.23 -5.70
CA LEU A 149 15.85 -16.90 -5.35
C LEU A 149 14.99 -16.94 -4.08
N LYS A 150 14.20 -18.00 -3.89
CA LYS A 150 13.38 -18.19 -2.70
C LYS A 150 14.26 -18.39 -1.46
N SER A 151 15.23 -19.29 -1.51
CA SER A 151 16.19 -19.52 -0.41
C SER A 151 16.94 -18.24 -0.04
N ARG A 152 17.55 -17.56 -1.02
CA ARG A 152 18.24 -16.28 -0.80
C ARG A 152 17.33 -15.21 -0.21
N GLY A 153 16.09 -15.14 -0.70
CA GLY A 153 15.10 -14.18 -0.20
C GLY A 153 14.54 -14.51 1.17
N LEU A 154 14.69 -15.75 1.67
CA LEU A 154 14.27 -16.21 2.99
C LEU A 154 15.38 -16.16 4.05
N GLU A 155 16.65 -16.12 3.64
CA GLU A 155 17.83 -16.05 4.52
C GLU A 155 18.00 -14.68 5.22
N GLY A 156 17.19 -13.67 4.86
CA GLY A 156 17.04 -12.44 5.64
C GLY A 156 18.09 -11.35 5.43
N GLY A 157 19.13 -11.58 4.62
CA GLY A 157 20.18 -10.59 4.31
C GLY A 157 20.18 -10.06 2.88
N HIS A 158 19.38 -10.63 1.98
CA HIS A 158 19.44 -10.33 0.56
C HIS A 158 18.13 -9.75 0.02
N HIS A 159 18.24 -8.61 -0.66
CA HIS A 159 17.15 -8.10 -1.48
C HIS A 159 17.05 -8.93 -2.76
N THR A 160 15.84 -9.42 -3.06
CA THR A 160 15.54 -10.14 -4.32
C THR A 160 15.50 -9.21 -5.55
N SER A 161 15.64 -7.91 -5.34
CA SER A 161 15.62 -6.90 -6.40
C SER A 161 17.01 -6.67 -7.01
N ASN A 162 17.04 -6.40 -8.32
CA ASN A 162 18.30 -6.24 -9.04
C ASN A 162 19.05 -4.94 -8.68
N HIS A 163 18.33 -3.91 -8.24
CA HIS A 163 18.89 -2.60 -7.90
C HIS A 163 18.30 -2.07 -6.58
N ALA A 164 19.05 -1.19 -5.90
CA ALA A 164 18.58 -0.49 -4.70
C ALA A 164 17.49 0.55 -5.05
N ILE A 165 16.60 0.82 -4.11
CA ILE A 165 15.57 1.85 -4.27
C ILE A 165 16.18 3.25 -4.15
N TYR A 166 15.48 4.26 -4.63
CA TYR A 166 15.91 5.66 -4.48
C TYR A 166 16.16 6.02 -3.01
N GLY A 167 17.25 6.73 -2.71
CA GLY A 167 17.72 6.98 -1.35
C GLY A 167 18.73 5.96 -0.82
N TYR A 168 18.84 4.80 -1.47
CA TYR A 168 19.85 3.79 -1.17
C TYR A 168 20.69 3.44 -2.40
N ARG A 169 21.91 2.96 -2.16
CA ARG A 169 22.78 2.35 -3.16
C ARG A 169 23.31 1.02 -2.66
N LYS A 170 23.68 0.13 -3.58
CA LYS A 170 24.39 -1.10 -3.19
C LYS A 170 25.81 -0.76 -2.75
N ASP A 171 26.28 -1.45 -1.72
CA ASP A 171 27.67 -1.36 -1.31
C ASP A 171 28.58 -1.90 -2.42
N LYS A 172 29.76 -1.28 -2.59
CA LYS A 172 30.74 -1.68 -3.60
C LYS A 172 31.37 -3.02 -3.24
N ASP A 173 31.61 -3.24 -1.95
CA ASP A 173 32.28 -4.42 -1.42
C ASP A 173 31.30 -5.59 -1.22
N ASN A 174 30.05 -5.28 -0.85
CA ASN A 174 28.99 -6.27 -0.70
C ASN A 174 27.70 -5.86 -1.42
N PRO A 175 27.48 -6.33 -2.67
CA PRO A 175 26.29 -6.00 -3.47
C PRO A 175 24.94 -6.38 -2.84
N SER A 176 24.96 -7.20 -1.77
CA SER A 176 23.76 -7.59 -1.03
C SER A 176 23.31 -6.53 -0.02
N LYS A 177 24.24 -5.71 0.48
CA LYS A 177 23.96 -4.68 1.48
C LYS A 177 23.60 -3.37 0.80
N TRP A 178 22.56 -2.72 1.29
CA TRP A 178 22.20 -1.35 0.87
C TRP A 178 22.75 -0.37 1.90
N ILE A 179 23.35 0.70 1.39
CA ILE A 179 23.88 1.83 2.14
C ILE A 179 23.18 3.10 1.70
N ILE A 180 23.11 4.09 2.59
CA ILE A 180 22.42 5.34 2.31
C ILE A 180 23.16 6.11 1.20
N ASP A 181 22.39 6.61 0.25
CA ASP A 181 22.84 7.59 -0.74
C ASP A 181 22.35 8.97 -0.27
N GLU A 182 23.22 9.73 0.42
CA GLU A 182 22.81 10.95 1.14
C GLU A 182 22.10 11.98 0.27
N GLU A 183 22.53 12.18 -0.99
CA GLU A 183 21.89 13.11 -1.92
C GLU A 183 20.42 12.73 -2.18
N ALA A 184 20.16 11.46 -2.47
CA ALA A 184 18.81 10.96 -2.69
C ALA A 184 18.03 10.79 -1.37
N ALA A 185 18.71 10.45 -0.27
CA ALA A 185 18.11 10.25 1.03
C ALA A 185 17.61 11.55 1.64
N GLU A 186 18.30 12.68 1.42
CA GLU A 186 17.82 14.01 1.82
C GLU A 186 16.48 14.33 1.16
N VAL A 187 16.33 14.05 -0.14
CA VAL A 187 15.05 14.22 -0.85
C VAL A 187 13.97 13.32 -0.25
N VAL A 188 14.30 12.08 0.11
CA VAL A 188 13.36 11.16 0.79
C VAL A 188 12.94 11.73 2.16
N ARG A 189 13.89 12.12 3.02
CA ARG A 189 13.61 12.75 4.33
C ARG A 189 12.70 13.96 4.16
N ARG A 190 12.98 14.80 3.16
CA ARG A 190 12.18 15.98 2.83
C ARG A 190 10.77 15.63 2.36
N ILE A 191 10.59 14.56 1.57
CA ILE A 191 9.26 14.07 1.16
C ILE A 191 8.42 13.65 2.38
N PHE A 192 9.02 12.92 3.33
CA PHE A 192 8.33 12.53 4.56
C PHE A 192 7.98 13.75 5.43
N GLN A 193 8.92 14.68 5.59
CA GLN A 193 8.73 15.94 6.31
C GLN A 193 7.58 16.78 5.71
N MET A 194 7.57 17.00 4.39
CA MET A 194 6.47 17.72 3.72
C MET A 194 5.12 17.02 3.90
N SER A 195 5.11 15.68 3.99
CA SER A 195 3.88 14.92 4.27
C SER A 195 3.41 15.10 5.72
N LEU A 196 4.33 15.21 6.70
CA LEU A 196 4.01 15.51 8.09
C LEU A 196 3.43 16.93 8.25
N GLU A 197 3.93 17.88 7.46
CA GLU A 197 3.39 19.24 7.35
C GLU A 197 1.99 19.28 6.71
N GLY A 198 1.53 18.16 6.14
CA GLY A 198 0.19 17.99 5.61
C GLY A 198 0.07 18.17 4.09
N ASN A 199 1.19 18.26 3.36
CA ASN A 199 1.16 18.31 1.90
C ASN A 199 0.77 16.94 1.31
N GLY A 200 -0.18 16.96 0.38
CA GLY A 200 -0.58 15.74 -0.35
C GLY A 200 0.46 15.30 -1.39
N PRO A 201 0.46 14.04 -1.84
CA PRO A 201 1.46 13.52 -2.80
C PRO A 201 1.58 14.33 -4.09
N TYR A 202 0.48 14.91 -4.58
CA TYR A 202 0.50 15.77 -5.78
C TYR A 202 1.06 17.17 -5.51
N GLN A 203 0.84 17.71 -4.31
CA GLN A 203 1.42 19.00 -3.92
C GLN A 203 2.94 18.86 -3.76
N ILE A 204 3.39 17.80 -3.09
CA ILE A 204 4.81 17.45 -2.97
C ILE A 204 5.43 17.28 -4.36
N ALA A 205 4.73 16.60 -5.28
CA ALA A 205 5.20 16.42 -6.66
C ALA A 205 5.40 17.76 -7.37
N LYS A 206 4.45 18.68 -7.21
CA LYS A 206 4.51 20.01 -7.79
C LYS A 206 5.70 20.81 -7.23
N ILE A 207 5.87 20.84 -5.91
CA ILE A 207 6.97 21.53 -5.22
C ILE A 207 8.32 21.03 -5.74
N LEU A 208 8.54 19.70 -5.72
CA LEU A 208 9.81 19.11 -6.20
C LEU A 208 10.07 19.36 -7.70
N THR A 209 9.01 19.45 -8.50
CA THR A 209 9.11 19.76 -9.93
C THR A 209 9.51 21.23 -10.14
N GLU A 210 8.92 22.15 -9.40
CA GLU A 210 9.21 23.60 -9.47
C GLU A 210 10.64 23.91 -9.02
N GLU A 211 11.13 23.19 -8.02
CA GLU A 211 12.50 23.29 -7.50
C GLU A 211 13.55 22.56 -8.34
N LYS A 212 13.12 21.90 -9.43
CA LYS A 212 13.99 21.14 -10.35
C LYS A 212 14.79 20.03 -9.65
N VAL A 213 14.15 19.30 -8.73
CA VAL A 213 14.74 18.10 -8.13
C VAL A 213 14.64 16.94 -9.13
N GLU A 214 15.75 16.24 -9.38
CA GLU A 214 15.76 15.09 -10.29
C GLU A 214 14.81 13.98 -9.82
N ARG A 215 13.96 13.48 -10.72
CA ARG A 215 13.05 12.39 -10.38
C ARG A 215 13.82 11.07 -10.23
N PRO A 216 13.33 10.11 -9.42
CA PRO A 216 14.06 8.89 -9.10
C PRO A 216 14.48 8.05 -10.32
N SER A 217 13.63 7.95 -11.34
CA SER A 217 13.95 7.17 -12.55
C SER A 217 15.05 7.79 -13.38
N TYR A 218 15.15 9.13 -13.41
CA TYR A 218 16.21 9.85 -14.12
C TYR A 218 17.52 9.79 -13.33
N TYR A 219 17.46 10.13 -12.03
CA TYR A 219 18.59 10.11 -11.12
C TYR A 219 19.33 8.75 -11.11
N LEU A 220 18.56 7.65 -11.02
CA LEU A 220 19.12 6.30 -11.03
C LEU A 220 19.69 5.93 -12.40
N ALA A 221 18.98 6.24 -13.50
CA ALA A 221 19.41 5.89 -14.84
C ALA A 221 20.72 6.58 -15.25
N GLN A 222 20.88 7.87 -14.90
CA GLN A 222 22.10 8.63 -15.15
C GLN A 222 23.33 8.01 -14.44
N ARG A 223 23.10 7.37 -13.29
CA ARG A 223 24.13 6.66 -12.52
C ARG A 223 24.25 5.17 -12.90
N GLY A 224 23.65 4.76 -14.02
CA GLY A 224 23.71 3.38 -14.53
C GLY A 224 22.90 2.38 -13.70
N MET A 225 21.94 2.85 -12.91
CA MET A 225 21.14 2.04 -11.98
C MET A 225 19.63 2.09 -12.33
N GLY A 226 18.86 1.15 -11.80
CA GLY A 226 17.41 1.14 -11.92
C GLY A 226 16.85 0.36 -13.11
N ASN A 227 15.52 0.29 -13.21
CA ASN A 227 14.84 -0.44 -14.29
C ASN A 227 14.79 0.32 -15.62
N HIS A 228 15.11 1.61 -15.64
CA HIS A 228 14.95 2.50 -16.79
C HIS A 228 16.28 2.93 -17.41
N ILE A 229 17.37 2.20 -17.19
CA ILE A 229 18.72 2.55 -17.69
C ILE A 229 18.72 2.81 -19.21
N SER A 230 18.02 1.99 -19.99
CA SER A 230 17.98 2.08 -21.47
C SER A 230 16.76 2.81 -22.03
N ASN A 231 15.78 3.18 -21.20
CA ASN A 231 14.51 3.75 -21.65
C ASN A 231 13.95 4.74 -20.62
N TYR A 232 14.80 5.66 -20.17
CA TYR A 232 14.38 6.80 -19.35
C TYR A 232 14.05 7.97 -20.27
N ASN A 233 12.98 8.69 -19.95
CA ASN A 233 12.65 9.91 -20.67
C ASN A 233 13.60 11.03 -20.19
N SER A 234 14.49 11.48 -21.07
CA SER A 234 15.47 12.54 -20.84
C SER A 234 14.92 13.96 -21.05
N THR A 235 13.75 14.12 -21.68
CA THR A 235 13.18 15.45 -21.98
C THR A 235 12.55 16.11 -20.75
N GLU A 236 12.18 15.32 -19.74
CA GLU A 236 11.49 15.79 -18.52
C GLU A 236 12.15 15.21 -17.24
N PRO A 237 13.40 15.58 -16.91
CA PRO A 237 14.13 15.02 -15.78
C PRO A 237 13.52 15.38 -14.41
N TYR A 238 12.84 16.53 -14.32
CA TYR A 238 12.31 17.05 -13.06
C TYR A 238 10.80 16.81 -12.86
N LEU A 239 10.13 16.13 -13.80
CA LEU A 239 8.67 15.95 -13.71
C LEU A 239 8.34 14.86 -12.68
N TRP A 240 8.03 15.27 -11.45
CA TRP A 240 7.54 14.39 -10.40
C TRP A 240 6.05 14.10 -10.57
N ARG A 241 5.67 12.84 -10.37
CA ARG A 241 4.27 12.39 -10.38
C ARG A 241 3.84 12.02 -8.95
N GLY A 242 2.60 12.35 -8.59
CA GLY A 242 2.05 12.02 -7.26
C GLY A 242 2.05 10.51 -6.95
N THR A 243 1.98 9.65 -7.98
CA THR A 243 2.11 8.19 -7.82
C THR A 243 3.51 7.78 -7.37
N THR A 244 4.56 8.44 -7.86
CA THR A 244 5.95 8.20 -7.44
C THR A 244 6.13 8.49 -5.95
N ILE A 245 5.63 9.64 -5.48
CA ILE A 245 5.69 10.02 -4.07
C ILE A 245 4.84 9.08 -3.21
N SER A 246 3.64 8.72 -3.66
CA SER A 246 2.79 7.74 -2.98
C SER A 246 3.49 6.37 -2.81
N ASN A 247 4.29 5.97 -3.81
CA ASN A 247 5.10 4.75 -3.75
C ASN A 247 6.28 4.90 -2.78
N ILE A 248 6.97 6.04 -2.77
CA ILE A 248 8.06 6.32 -1.81
C ILE A 248 7.51 6.25 -0.38
N LEU A 249 6.44 7.00 -0.12
CA LEU A 249 5.81 7.06 1.20
C LEU A 249 5.22 5.72 1.65
N SER A 250 5.07 4.69 0.82
CA SER A 250 4.47 3.39 1.22
C SER A 250 5.49 2.24 1.35
N ARG A 251 6.78 2.52 1.14
CA ARG A 251 7.83 1.51 1.17
C ARG A 251 8.44 1.38 2.57
N PRO A 252 8.20 0.28 3.31
CA PRO A 252 8.82 0.07 4.63
C PRO A 252 10.34 -0.09 4.56
N GLU A 253 10.94 -0.28 3.36
CA GLU A 253 12.39 -0.30 3.19
C GLU A 253 13.07 1.00 3.65
N TYR A 254 12.34 2.12 3.71
CA TYR A 254 12.86 3.36 4.29
C TYR A 254 13.02 3.31 5.81
N MET A 255 12.36 2.36 6.50
CA MET A 255 12.55 2.05 7.93
C MET A 255 13.70 1.06 8.16
N GLY A 256 14.49 0.74 7.13
CA GLY A 256 15.60 -0.20 7.26
C GLY A 256 15.20 -1.67 7.12
N HIS A 257 14.01 -1.97 6.59
CA HIS A 257 13.54 -3.35 6.41
C HIS A 257 13.84 -3.89 5.00
N THR A 258 14.00 -5.21 4.88
CA THR A 258 14.03 -5.91 3.59
C THR A 258 12.66 -6.51 3.31
N VAL A 259 12.03 -6.13 2.19
CA VAL A 259 10.75 -6.72 1.75
C VAL A 259 10.94 -7.52 0.46
N ASN A 260 10.78 -8.83 0.56
CA ASN A 260 10.90 -9.75 -0.56
C ASN A 260 9.53 -10.25 -1.05
N PHE A 261 9.50 -10.77 -2.28
CA PHE A 261 8.33 -11.45 -2.89
C PHE A 261 7.06 -10.60 -3.09
N ARG A 262 7.21 -9.28 -3.32
CA ARG A 262 6.09 -8.37 -3.68
C ARG A 262 5.31 -8.78 -4.94
N THR A 263 5.95 -9.55 -5.81
CA THR A 263 5.39 -9.99 -7.08
C THR A 263 5.79 -11.42 -7.38
N TYR A 264 4.91 -12.13 -8.07
CA TYR A 264 5.17 -13.47 -8.57
C TYR A 264 4.74 -13.61 -10.04
N LYS A 265 5.21 -14.68 -10.68
CA LYS A 265 4.73 -15.13 -12.00
C LYS A 265 4.07 -16.49 -11.82
N GLU A 266 2.79 -16.55 -12.15
CA GLU A 266 1.93 -17.74 -12.04
C GLU A 266 2.50 -18.94 -12.81
N SER A 267 2.96 -18.69 -14.04
CA SER A 267 3.65 -19.68 -14.87
C SER A 267 5.00 -19.14 -15.30
N TYR A 268 5.96 -20.04 -15.49
CA TYR A 268 7.25 -19.71 -16.10
C TYR A 268 7.09 -19.24 -17.55
N LYS A 269 5.99 -19.63 -18.22
CA LYS A 269 5.63 -19.17 -19.58
C LYS A 269 5.00 -17.78 -19.61
N SER A 270 4.53 -17.26 -18.47
CA SER A 270 3.88 -15.96 -18.43
C SER A 270 4.89 -14.82 -18.33
N HIS A 271 4.79 -13.87 -19.25
CA HIS A 271 5.54 -12.61 -19.19
C HIS A 271 4.92 -11.60 -18.21
N LYS A 272 3.65 -11.80 -17.80
CA LYS A 272 2.94 -10.90 -16.89
C LYS A 272 3.24 -11.26 -15.43
N SER A 273 3.76 -10.29 -14.69
CA SER A 273 3.93 -10.39 -13.25
C SER A 273 2.66 -9.95 -12.52
N LYS A 274 2.24 -10.74 -11.53
CA LYS A 274 1.11 -10.43 -10.64
C LYS A 274 1.65 -9.95 -9.29
N LYS A 275 0.90 -9.06 -8.63
CA LYS A 275 1.22 -8.60 -7.27
C LYS A 275 0.80 -9.67 -6.27
N THR A 276 1.66 -9.90 -5.29
CA THR A 276 1.39 -10.79 -4.16
C THR A 276 0.55 -10.04 -3.12
N SER A 277 -0.31 -10.76 -2.38
CA SER A 277 -0.99 -10.21 -1.19
C SER A 277 0.05 -9.71 -0.18
N LYS A 278 -0.30 -8.72 0.66
CA LYS A 278 0.65 -8.15 1.63
C LYS A 278 1.03 -9.15 2.71
N ASP A 279 0.13 -10.07 3.04
CA ASP A 279 0.30 -11.06 4.12
C ASP A 279 1.31 -12.15 3.73
N GLU A 280 1.55 -12.34 2.43
CA GLU A 280 2.55 -13.25 1.89
C GLU A 280 3.92 -12.57 1.68
N TRP A 281 4.07 -11.28 2.03
CA TRP A 281 5.36 -10.61 1.94
C TRP A 281 6.27 -11.12 3.04
N VAL A 282 7.50 -11.45 2.67
CA VAL A 282 8.53 -11.79 3.65
C VAL A 282 9.26 -10.52 3.99
N ILE A 283 9.09 -10.05 5.23
CA ILE A 283 9.67 -8.81 5.74
C ILE A 283 10.72 -9.21 6.78
N PHE A 284 11.95 -8.72 6.60
CA PHE A 284 13.01 -8.80 7.59
C PHE A 284 13.26 -7.41 8.14
N GLU A 285 13.18 -7.29 9.45
CA GLU A 285 13.33 -6.01 10.15
C GLU A 285 14.82 -5.67 10.33
N ASN A 286 15.12 -4.36 10.34
CA ASN A 286 16.43 -3.78 10.66
C ASN A 286 17.64 -4.40 9.93
N THR A 287 17.48 -4.72 8.65
CA THR A 287 18.54 -5.29 7.80
C THR A 287 19.51 -4.25 7.24
N GLN A 288 19.06 -2.99 7.14
CA GLN A 288 19.82 -1.86 6.63
C GLN A 288 19.57 -0.61 7.48
N GLU A 289 20.45 0.38 7.35
CA GLU A 289 20.30 1.64 8.06
C GLU A 289 19.02 2.37 7.62
N ALA A 290 18.20 2.80 8.58
CA ALA A 290 16.93 3.45 8.29
C ALA A 290 17.14 4.92 7.86
N ILE A 291 16.51 5.32 6.77
CA ILE A 291 16.46 6.74 6.36
C ILE A 291 15.43 7.50 7.19
N ILE A 292 14.33 6.83 7.55
CA ILE A 292 13.19 7.37 8.28
C ILE A 292 12.93 6.47 9.48
N ASP A 293 12.70 7.07 10.64
CA ASP A 293 12.29 6.34 11.84
C ASP A 293 10.88 5.73 11.67
N GLU A 294 10.64 4.63 12.39
CA GLU A 294 9.38 3.89 12.31
C GLU A 294 8.16 4.74 12.66
N GLU A 295 8.30 5.69 13.59
CA GLU A 295 7.22 6.54 14.07
C GLU A 295 6.77 7.56 13.03
N THR A 296 7.72 8.26 12.42
CA THR A 296 7.49 9.16 11.30
C THR A 296 6.80 8.41 10.16
N PHE A 297 7.28 7.21 9.82
CA PHE A 297 6.67 6.40 8.78
C PHE A 297 5.22 6.03 9.11
N ASN A 298 4.97 5.54 10.34
CA ASN A 298 3.65 5.13 10.80
C ASN A 298 2.68 6.33 10.88
N THR A 299 3.16 7.48 11.35
CA THR A 299 2.39 8.74 11.38
C THR A 299 2.00 9.15 9.97
N VAL A 300 2.92 9.12 9.02
CA VAL A 300 2.61 9.41 7.61
C VAL A 300 1.62 8.39 7.02
N GLN A 301 1.70 7.09 7.36
CA GLN A 301 0.67 6.13 6.93
C GLN A 301 -0.71 6.49 7.49
N LYS A 302 -0.82 6.86 8.77
CA LYS A 302 -2.08 7.30 9.39
C LYS A 302 -2.65 8.52 8.69
N LEU A 303 -1.80 9.53 8.42
CA LEU A 303 -2.20 10.75 7.72
C LEU A 303 -2.74 10.44 6.32
N ARG A 304 -2.09 9.54 5.58
CA ARG A 304 -2.50 9.17 4.21
C ARG A 304 -3.83 8.42 4.14
N LYS A 305 -4.23 7.71 5.20
CA LYS A 305 -5.57 7.09 5.28
C LYS A 305 -6.68 8.15 5.34
N THR A 306 -6.40 9.33 5.88
CA THR A 306 -7.36 10.42 5.99
C THR A 306 -7.25 11.35 4.79
N ILE A 307 -8.29 11.35 3.95
CA ILE A 307 -8.33 12.26 2.79
C ILE A 307 -8.62 13.68 3.27
N ARG A 308 -7.58 14.52 3.30
CA ARG A 308 -7.70 15.97 3.54
C ARG A 308 -8.09 16.66 2.24
N ARG A 309 -9.35 17.11 2.15
CA ARG A 309 -9.81 17.88 0.99
C ARG A 309 -9.38 19.35 1.15
N THR A 310 -8.84 19.92 0.09
CA THR A 310 -8.62 21.37 0.01
C THR A 310 -9.98 22.04 -0.22
N ASP A 311 -10.40 22.85 0.73
CA ASP A 311 -11.67 23.59 0.65
C ASP A 311 -11.56 24.82 -0.26
N SER A 312 -12.63 25.60 -0.35
CA SER A 312 -12.69 26.84 -1.14
C SER A 312 -11.61 27.87 -0.78
N VAL A 313 -10.99 27.77 0.41
CA VAL A 313 -9.91 28.64 0.90
C VAL A 313 -8.53 28.19 0.39
N GLY A 314 -8.41 27.01 -0.21
CA GLY A 314 -7.17 26.48 -0.80
C GLY A 314 -6.25 25.75 0.18
N ILE A 315 -6.45 25.93 1.49
CA ILE A 315 -5.63 25.31 2.55
C ILE A 315 -6.45 24.23 3.26
N ALA A 316 -5.91 23.03 3.43
CA ALA A 316 -6.56 21.96 4.21
C ALA A 316 -6.52 22.28 5.71
N ASN A 317 -7.56 21.95 6.48
CA ASN A 317 -7.54 22.16 7.93
C ASN A 317 -6.61 21.12 8.59
N PRO A 318 -5.59 21.52 9.38
CA PRO A 318 -4.68 20.59 10.07
C PRO A 318 -5.39 19.56 10.95
N LEU A 319 -6.49 19.97 11.60
CA LEU A 319 -7.26 19.12 12.53
C LEU A 319 -8.18 18.12 11.82
N THR A 320 -8.19 18.08 10.47
CA THR A 320 -9.04 17.16 9.71
C THR A 320 -8.70 15.70 10.04
N GLY A 321 -9.68 14.97 10.56
CA GLY A 321 -9.56 13.56 10.93
C GLY A 321 -9.18 13.29 12.38
N LEU A 322 -8.86 14.34 13.16
CA LEU A 322 -8.45 14.23 14.57
C LEU A 322 -9.59 14.56 15.54
N VAL A 323 -10.65 15.24 15.09
CA VAL A 323 -11.76 15.68 15.95
C VAL A 323 -12.93 14.69 15.88
N PHE A 324 -13.39 14.24 17.04
CA PHE A 324 -14.47 13.27 17.21
C PHE A 324 -15.52 13.79 18.19
N CYS A 325 -16.75 13.32 18.02
CA CYS A 325 -17.84 13.52 18.97
C CYS A 325 -17.66 12.56 20.15
N ALA A 326 -17.72 13.06 21.39
CA ALA A 326 -17.61 12.22 22.58
C ALA A 326 -18.81 11.27 22.74
N ASP A 327 -20.02 11.74 22.43
CA ASP A 327 -21.25 10.98 22.68
C ASP A 327 -21.50 9.85 21.67
N CYS A 328 -21.25 10.11 20.38
CA CYS A 328 -21.52 9.13 19.32
C CYS A 328 -20.25 8.50 18.73
N GLY A 329 -19.06 8.95 19.14
CA GLY A 329 -17.77 8.45 18.65
C GLY A 329 -17.44 8.77 17.19
N ALA A 330 -18.35 9.43 16.45
CA ALA A 330 -18.16 9.72 15.04
C ALA A 330 -17.19 10.90 14.81
N LYS A 331 -16.47 10.87 13.68
CA LYS A 331 -15.61 11.98 13.24
C LYS A 331 -16.42 13.25 12.98
N MET A 332 -15.98 14.39 13.49
CA MET A 332 -16.66 15.66 13.22
C MET A 332 -16.31 16.20 11.82
N TYR A 333 -17.30 16.77 11.13
CA TYR A 333 -17.12 17.43 9.85
C TYR A 333 -16.71 18.88 10.05
N ASN A 334 -15.62 19.27 9.37
CA ASN A 334 -15.20 20.65 9.29
C ASN A 334 -16.02 21.37 8.21
N HIS A 335 -16.71 22.43 8.59
CA HIS A 335 -17.46 23.31 7.71
C HIS A 335 -16.74 24.63 7.57
N ARG A 336 -16.05 24.81 6.44
CA ARG A 336 -15.40 26.08 6.08
C ARG A 336 -16.16 26.83 5.01
N GLY A 337 -16.23 28.15 5.17
CA GLY A 337 -16.95 29.03 4.24
C GLY A 337 -16.26 30.39 4.13
N LYS A 338 -16.14 30.90 2.90
CA LYS A 338 -15.60 32.24 2.65
C LYS A 338 -16.51 33.31 3.25
N ALA A 339 -15.91 34.45 3.60
CA ALA A 339 -16.63 35.64 4.03
C ALA A 339 -17.58 36.11 2.91
N GLY A 340 -18.88 35.95 3.13
CA GLY A 340 -19.93 36.34 2.19
C GLY A 340 -20.68 37.60 2.63
N PHE A 341 -21.61 38.08 1.81
CA PHE A 341 -22.59 39.06 2.29
C PHE A 341 -23.55 38.41 3.27
N LYS A 342 -23.85 39.09 4.36
CA LYS A 342 -24.88 38.68 5.29
C LYS A 342 -26.20 38.75 4.55
N ARG A 343 -26.95 37.65 4.56
CA ARG A 343 -28.31 37.65 4.04
C ARG A 343 -29.29 38.11 5.11
N ASP A 344 -30.29 38.90 4.73
CA ASP A 344 -31.43 39.24 5.58
C ASP A 344 -32.32 37.99 5.79
N TRP A 345 -33.41 38.13 6.54
CA TRP A 345 -34.34 37.03 6.82
C TRP A 345 -35.06 36.52 5.54
N LEU A 346 -35.10 37.32 4.48
CA LEU A 346 -35.64 37.00 3.15
C LEU A 346 -34.58 36.41 2.20
N GLY A 347 -33.35 36.18 2.66
CA GLY A 347 -32.26 35.63 1.84
C GLY A 347 -31.59 36.63 0.90
N ARG A 348 -31.95 37.92 0.94
CA ARG A 348 -31.35 38.99 0.12
C ARG A 348 -30.02 39.44 0.73
N LYS A 349 -29.06 39.82 -0.12
CA LYS A 349 -27.76 40.30 0.34
C LYS A 349 -27.93 41.63 1.08
N THR A 350 -27.27 41.76 2.22
CA THR A 350 -27.11 43.03 2.95
C THR A 350 -25.67 43.51 2.80
N ASP A 351 -25.42 44.80 3.02
CA ASP A 351 -24.07 45.40 2.92
C ASP A 351 -23.09 44.89 3.99
N LYS A 352 -23.60 44.21 5.03
CA LYS A 352 -22.78 43.65 6.10
C LYS A 352 -22.10 42.37 5.63
N ARG A 353 -20.81 42.21 5.91
CA ARG A 353 -20.08 40.96 5.66
C ARG A 353 -20.34 39.94 6.77
N ARG A 354 -20.43 38.66 6.41
CA ARG A 354 -20.34 37.53 7.34
C ARG A 354 -18.86 37.22 7.60
N PRO A 355 -18.49 36.88 8.84
CA PRO A 355 -17.13 36.42 9.12
C PRO A 355 -16.84 35.11 8.38
N LEU A 356 -15.54 34.78 8.27
CA LEU A 356 -15.12 33.46 7.82
C LEU A 356 -15.73 32.41 8.73
N LYS A 357 -16.24 31.35 8.11
CA LYS A 357 -16.82 30.22 8.82
C LYS A 357 -15.74 29.15 8.90
N ASP A 358 -15.35 28.73 10.10
CA ASP A 358 -14.47 27.59 10.33
C ASP A 358 -14.86 26.90 11.64
N GLU A 359 -15.63 25.82 11.50
CA GLU A 359 -16.27 25.14 12.62
C GLU A 359 -16.39 23.64 12.37
N TYR A 360 -16.38 22.88 13.45
CA TYR A 360 -16.62 21.45 13.47
C TYR A 360 -18.03 21.16 13.98
N ILE A 361 -18.73 20.27 13.27
CA ILE A 361 -20.06 19.77 13.64
C ILE A 361 -20.04 18.24 13.64
N CYS A 362 -20.75 17.61 14.58
CA CYS A 362 -20.89 16.16 14.58
C CYS A 362 -21.48 15.65 13.24
N SER A 363 -20.80 14.70 12.60
CA SER A 363 -21.21 14.14 11.30
C SER A 363 -22.54 13.41 11.41
N THR A 364 -22.73 12.61 12.47
CA THR A 364 -23.95 11.84 12.72
C THR A 364 -25.14 12.76 12.86
N TYR A 365 -25.00 13.83 13.65
CA TYR A 365 -26.04 14.85 13.80
C TYR A 365 -26.37 15.54 12.46
N ASN A 366 -25.34 15.97 11.73
CA ASN A 366 -25.53 16.72 10.48
C ASN A 366 -26.19 15.87 9.38
N LEU A 367 -25.76 14.61 9.23
CA LEU A 367 -26.33 13.68 8.25
C LEU A 367 -27.73 13.22 8.64
N ALA A 368 -27.95 12.90 9.92
CA ALA A 368 -29.26 12.48 10.41
C ALA A 368 -30.31 13.58 10.19
N ARG A 369 -29.96 14.84 10.45
CA ARG A 369 -30.85 15.98 10.15
C ARG A 369 -31.20 16.11 8.68
N GLY A 370 -30.28 15.81 7.77
CA GLY A 370 -30.57 15.78 6.33
C GLY A 370 -31.61 14.72 5.94
N ASN A 371 -31.72 13.67 6.75
CA ASN A 371 -32.65 12.56 6.57
C ASN A 371 -33.83 12.60 7.56
N PHE A 372 -34.02 13.71 8.29
CA PHE A 372 -35.05 13.89 9.32
C PHE A 372 -35.00 12.86 10.48
N GLU A 373 -33.82 12.34 10.79
CA GLU A 373 -33.56 11.41 11.89
C GLU A 373 -32.87 12.11 13.09
N GLU A 374 -33.12 11.62 14.31
CA GLU A 374 -32.50 12.12 15.55
C GLU A 374 -31.52 11.08 16.15
N LYS A 375 -30.26 11.10 15.69
CA LYS A 375 -29.22 10.11 16.09
C LYS A 375 -28.10 10.69 16.96
N CYS A 376 -28.07 12.00 17.22
CA CYS A 376 -27.09 12.69 18.08
C CYS A 376 -27.57 14.14 18.37
N SER A 377 -26.91 14.86 19.29
CA SER A 377 -27.14 16.28 19.57
C SER A 377 -26.19 17.20 18.79
N SER A 378 -26.45 18.51 18.82
CA SER A 378 -25.72 19.54 18.05
C SER A 378 -24.33 19.85 18.61
N HIS A 379 -23.44 18.86 18.63
CA HIS A 379 -22.03 19.06 18.96
C HIS A 379 -21.39 20.00 17.97
N TYR A 380 -20.95 21.14 18.49
CA TYR A 380 -20.46 22.28 17.73
C TYR A 380 -19.27 22.89 18.44
N ILE A 381 -18.19 23.16 17.70
CA ILE A 381 -17.03 23.89 18.22
C ILE A 381 -16.31 24.61 17.07
N ARG A 382 -15.67 25.76 17.33
CA ARG A 382 -14.91 26.51 16.32
C ARG A 382 -13.47 26.02 16.25
N SER A 383 -12.89 25.97 15.06
CA SER A 383 -11.49 25.51 14.86
C SER A 383 -10.48 26.37 15.61
N GLU A 384 -10.69 27.69 15.69
CA GLU A 384 -9.86 28.63 16.46
C GLU A 384 -9.79 28.26 17.94
N VAL A 385 -10.92 27.83 18.53
CA VAL A 385 -10.99 27.43 19.94
C VAL A 385 -10.21 26.14 20.15
N ILE A 386 -10.37 25.15 19.25
CA ILE A 386 -9.62 23.89 19.33
C ILE A 386 -8.11 24.17 19.22
N ASN A 387 -7.67 24.97 18.24
CA ASN A 387 -6.26 25.29 18.06
C ASN A 387 -5.66 25.94 19.31
N LYS A 388 -6.38 26.87 19.93
CA LYS A 388 -5.93 27.50 21.17
C LYS A 388 -5.81 26.48 22.32
N LEU A 389 -6.82 25.65 22.52
CA LEU A 389 -6.80 24.62 23.57
C LEU A 389 -5.67 23.61 23.34
N VAL A 390 -5.44 23.19 22.10
CA VAL A 390 -4.34 22.27 21.75
C VAL A 390 -2.99 22.92 22.02
N LEU A 391 -2.80 24.18 21.62
CA LEU A 391 -1.56 24.92 21.86
C LEU A 391 -1.29 25.09 23.37
N ASP A 392 -2.29 25.53 24.13
CA ASP A 392 -2.18 25.71 25.58
C ASP A 392 -1.85 24.37 26.26
N THR A 393 -2.53 23.28 25.87
CA THR A 393 -2.27 21.93 26.40
C THR A 393 -0.85 21.46 26.10
N ILE A 394 -0.39 21.58 24.85
CA ILE A 394 0.96 21.16 24.46
C ILE A 394 2.01 21.97 25.21
N ARG A 395 1.81 23.29 25.34
CA ARG A 395 2.73 24.17 26.07
C ARG A 395 2.82 23.77 27.54
N GLU A 396 1.69 23.60 28.21
CA GLU A 396 1.67 23.25 29.64
C GLU A 396 2.26 21.87 29.92
N VAL A 397 1.95 20.87 29.10
CA VAL A 397 2.56 19.53 29.22
C VAL A 397 4.05 19.58 28.94
N SER A 398 4.49 20.34 27.93
CA SER A 398 5.91 20.48 27.60
C SER A 398 6.70 21.21 28.70
N GLU A 399 6.13 22.25 29.31
CA GLU A 399 6.71 22.92 30.47
C GLU A 399 6.82 21.96 31.67
N TYR A 400 5.78 21.17 31.92
CA TYR A 400 5.78 20.19 33.01
C TYR A 400 6.84 19.11 32.82
N VAL A 401 6.97 18.58 31.59
CA VAL A 401 8.02 17.61 31.25
C VAL A 401 9.40 18.20 31.47
N LYS A 402 9.66 19.45 31.03
CA LYS A 402 10.97 20.12 31.21
C LYS A 402 11.33 20.33 32.68
N LEU A 403 10.34 20.61 33.55
CA LEU A 403 10.57 20.87 34.97
C LEU A 403 10.68 19.59 35.80
N ASN A 404 9.90 18.55 35.47
CA ASN A 404 9.72 17.36 36.30
C ASN A 404 9.75 16.06 35.47
N GLU A 405 10.83 15.80 34.74
CA GLU A 405 10.96 14.59 33.89
C GLU A 405 10.66 13.30 34.67
N GLU A 406 11.26 13.11 35.85
CA GLU A 406 11.06 11.88 36.64
C GLU A 406 9.64 11.72 37.22
N GLU A 407 9.02 12.82 37.66
CA GLU A 407 7.66 12.78 38.21
C GLU A 407 6.63 12.53 37.10
N PHE A 408 6.87 13.12 35.93
CA PHE A 408 6.09 12.89 34.73
C PHE A 408 6.11 11.42 34.33
N ILE A 409 7.30 10.82 34.22
CA ILE A 409 7.48 9.40 33.94
C ILE A 409 6.69 8.55 34.95
N LYS A 410 6.81 8.84 36.25
CA LYS A 410 6.07 8.14 37.31
C LYS A 410 4.54 8.29 37.17
N LYS A 411 4.02 9.45 36.76
CA LYS A 411 2.58 9.68 36.56
C LYS A 411 2.04 8.95 35.34
N VAL A 412 2.75 9.02 34.21
CA VAL A 412 2.40 8.27 33.00
C VAL A 412 2.38 6.77 33.31
N TYR A 413 3.40 6.27 34.04
CA TYR A 413 3.41 4.89 34.52
C TYR A 413 2.25 4.54 35.45
N ARG A 414 1.89 5.41 36.40
CA ARG A 414 0.78 5.14 37.35
C ARG A 414 -0.57 5.08 36.62
N ALA A 415 -0.85 6.04 35.75
CA ALA A 415 -2.09 6.10 34.96
C ALA A 415 -2.23 4.88 34.03
N SER A 416 -1.13 4.48 33.39
CA SER A 416 -1.05 3.28 32.56
C SER A 416 -1.21 1.99 33.39
N LYS A 417 -0.50 1.85 34.51
CA LYS A 417 -0.47 0.63 35.34
C LYS A 417 -1.82 0.27 35.95
N GLU A 418 -2.62 1.24 36.39
CA GLU A 418 -3.89 0.96 37.09
C GLU A 418 -4.97 0.42 36.15
N GLN A 419 -4.99 0.90 34.90
CA GLN A 419 -5.90 0.44 33.85
C GLN A 419 -5.39 -0.85 33.18
N GLN A 420 -4.07 -1.03 33.10
CA GLN A 420 -3.43 -2.18 32.45
C GLN A 420 -3.21 -3.39 33.33
N GLU A 421 -3.01 -3.26 34.65
CA GLU A 421 -2.74 -4.44 35.48
C GLU A 421 -3.93 -5.40 35.52
N LYS A 422 -5.16 -4.87 35.55
CA LYS A 422 -6.37 -5.69 35.57
C LYS A 422 -6.59 -6.41 34.23
N THR A 423 -6.39 -5.70 33.13
CA THR A 423 -6.57 -6.23 31.77
C THR A 423 -5.43 -7.16 31.37
N SER A 424 -4.16 -6.81 31.63
CA SER A 424 -2.99 -7.66 31.37
C SER A 424 -3.01 -8.94 32.19
N LYS A 425 -3.42 -8.92 33.47
CA LYS A 425 -3.60 -10.14 34.28
C LYS A 425 -4.68 -11.04 33.68
N LEU A 426 -5.77 -10.46 33.16
CA LEU A 426 -6.86 -11.22 32.54
C LEU A 426 -6.44 -11.82 31.19
N LEU A 427 -5.70 -11.07 30.37
CA LEU A 427 -5.16 -11.52 29.09
C LEU A 427 -4.07 -12.59 29.27
N LYS A 428 -3.16 -12.43 30.24
CA LYS A 428 -2.16 -13.47 30.60
C LYS A 428 -2.84 -14.77 31.07
N LYS A 429 -3.93 -14.67 31.84
CA LYS A 429 -4.75 -15.84 32.22
C LYS A 429 -5.44 -16.49 31.02
N ARG A 430 -5.98 -15.69 30.09
CA ARG A 430 -6.58 -16.21 28.84
C ARG A 430 -5.53 -16.93 27.99
N LEU A 431 -4.38 -16.30 27.78
CA LEU A 431 -3.26 -16.86 27.02
C LEU A 431 -2.80 -18.20 27.60
N ALA A 432 -2.59 -18.28 28.91
CA ALA A 432 -2.22 -19.54 29.57
C ALA A 432 -3.29 -20.64 29.40
N LYS A 433 -4.58 -20.27 29.38
CA LYS A 433 -5.69 -21.22 29.15
C LYS A 433 -5.72 -21.72 27.70
N GLU A 434 -5.53 -20.83 26.74
CA GLU A 434 -5.51 -21.16 25.31
C GLU A 434 -4.27 -22.00 24.95
N GLU A 435 -3.09 -21.67 25.47
CA GLU A 435 -1.86 -22.48 25.30
C GLU A 435 -2.02 -23.87 25.91
N LYS A 436 -2.64 -23.97 27.10
CA LYS A 436 -2.97 -25.26 27.69
C LYS A 436 -3.92 -26.06 26.80
N ARG A 437 -4.97 -25.44 26.24
CA ARG A 437 -5.91 -26.11 25.35
C ARG A 437 -5.24 -26.64 24.07
N ILE A 438 -4.32 -25.88 23.48
CA ILE A 438 -3.51 -26.36 22.34
C ILE A 438 -2.67 -27.58 22.73
N SER A 439 -2.04 -27.57 23.91
CA SER A 439 -1.27 -28.74 24.38
C SER A 439 -2.14 -29.99 24.59
N GLU A 440 -3.38 -29.81 25.04
CA GLU A 440 -4.37 -30.88 25.18
C GLU A 440 -4.80 -31.42 23.81
N ILE A 441 -5.12 -30.55 22.86
CA ILE A 441 -5.47 -30.92 21.48
C ILE A 441 -4.33 -31.70 20.83
N ASN A 442 -3.08 -31.23 20.95
CA ASN A 442 -1.91 -31.94 20.43
C ASN A 442 -1.76 -33.35 21.04
N SER A 443 -2.07 -33.50 22.32
CA SER A 443 -2.06 -34.81 22.99
C SER A 443 -3.21 -35.71 22.50
N LEU A 444 -4.38 -35.14 22.22
CA LEU A 444 -5.53 -35.87 21.66
C LEU A 444 -5.26 -36.31 20.22
N ILE A 445 -4.66 -35.46 19.38
CA ILE A 445 -4.28 -35.80 18.00
C ILE A 445 -3.29 -36.96 17.99
N ARG A 446 -2.28 -36.96 18.89
CA ARG A 446 -1.34 -38.08 19.02
C ARG A 446 -2.05 -39.40 19.34
N LYS A 447 -2.97 -39.40 20.31
CA LYS A 447 -3.78 -40.58 20.67
C LYS A 447 -4.70 -41.02 19.52
N LEU A 448 -5.32 -40.07 18.82
CA LEU A 448 -6.17 -40.34 17.67
C LEU A 448 -5.40 -41.06 16.56
N TYR A 449 -4.14 -40.66 16.33
CA TYR A 449 -3.25 -41.31 15.38
C TYR A 449 -2.88 -42.74 15.82
N GLU A 450 -2.53 -42.93 17.10
CA GLU A 450 -2.26 -44.26 17.68
C GLU A 450 -3.47 -45.20 17.55
N ASP A 451 -4.67 -44.71 17.85
CA ASP A 451 -5.90 -45.51 17.77
C ASP A 451 -6.28 -45.85 16.32
N ASN A 452 -6.00 -44.96 15.36
CA ASN A 452 -6.17 -45.24 13.93
C ASN A 452 -5.20 -46.32 13.43
N VAL A 453 -3.92 -46.23 13.80
CA VAL A 453 -2.92 -47.26 13.46
C VAL A 453 -3.25 -48.62 14.10
N SER A 454 -3.83 -48.61 15.31
CA SER A 454 -4.30 -49.83 15.98
C SER A 454 -5.59 -50.42 15.40
N GLY A 455 -6.20 -49.78 14.39
CA GLY A 455 -7.40 -50.25 13.70
C GLY A 455 -8.70 -50.12 14.51
N LYS A 456 -8.68 -49.43 15.66
CA LYS A 456 -9.86 -49.22 16.49
C LYS A 456 -10.83 -48.18 15.92
N LEU A 457 -10.35 -47.35 14.98
CA LEU A 457 -11.12 -46.27 14.38
C LEU A 457 -11.22 -46.45 12.85
N SER A 458 -12.36 -46.05 12.28
CA SER A 458 -12.52 -45.98 10.82
C SER A 458 -11.83 -44.72 10.28
N ASN A 459 -11.14 -44.83 9.14
CA ASN A 459 -10.50 -43.70 8.44
C ASN A 459 -11.45 -42.50 8.26
N LYS A 460 -12.74 -42.75 8.00
CA LYS A 460 -13.74 -41.68 7.83
C LYS A 460 -13.98 -40.88 9.12
N HIS A 461 -13.97 -41.53 10.27
CA HIS A 461 -14.12 -40.85 11.57
C HIS A 461 -12.83 -40.17 12.01
N PHE A 462 -11.67 -40.73 11.65
CA PHE A 462 -10.36 -40.13 11.88
C PHE A 462 -10.26 -38.78 11.14
N ASP A 463 -10.55 -38.76 9.85
CA ASP A 463 -10.48 -37.54 9.03
C ASP A 463 -11.43 -36.44 9.55
N MET A 464 -12.61 -36.82 10.02
CA MET A 464 -13.59 -35.87 10.59
C MET A 464 -13.09 -35.26 11.90
N MET A 465 -12.64 -36.09 12.86
CA MET A 465 -12.17 -35.62 14.16
C MET A 465 -10.85 -34.83 14.05
N LEU A 466 -9.95 -35.26 13.16
CA LEU A 466 -8.70 -34.52 12.90
C LEU A 466 -9.01 -33.12 12.35
N LYS A 467 -9.94 -33.02 11.40
CA LYS A 467 -10.37 -31.73 10.85
C LYS A 467 -10.97 -30.82 11.91
N ASP A 468 -11.80 -31.35 12.81
CA ASP A 468 -12.38 -30.56 13.90
C ASP A 468 -11.27 -30.02 14.84
N PHE A 469 -10.30 -30.87 15.22
CA PHE A 469 -9.16 -30.45 16.03
C PHE A 469 -8.24 -29.45 15.33
N GLU A 470 -7.99 -29.60 14.02
CA GLU A 470 -7.22 -28.63 13.23
C GLU A 470 -7.93 -27.27 13.15
N THR A 471 -9.26 -27.26 12.99
CA THR A 471 -10.03 -26.00 13.00
C THR A 471 -10.01 -25.32 14.37
N GLU A 472 -10.10 -26.08 15.46
CA GLU A 472 -9.99 -25.53 16.82
C GLU A 472 -8.57 -25.00 17.09
N GLN A 473 -7.54 -25.75 16.69
CA GLN A 473 -6.15 -25.36 16.84
C GLN A 473 -5.83 -24.07 16.09
N THR A 474 -6.19 -23.98 14.81
CA THR A 474 -5.95 -22.77 14.01
C THR A 474 -6.71 -21.55 14.55
N ALA A 475 -7.92 -21.74 15.09
CA ALA A 475 -8.66 -20.66 15.74
C ALA A 475 -7.99 -20.19 17.04
N LEU A 476 -7.50 -21.11 17.87
CA LEU A 476 -6.78 -20.81 19.11
C LEU A 476 -5.43 -20.16 18.85
N GLU A 477 -4.65 -20.64 17.87
CA GLU A 477 -3.37 -20.04 17.48
C GLU A 477 -3.55 -18.59 17.04
N LYS A 478 -4.59 -18.31 16.25
CA LYS A 478 -4.95 -16.94 15.86
C LYS A 478 -5.37 -16.07 17.06
N SER A 479 -6.13 -16.62 18.02
CA SER A 479 -6.51 -15.91 19.25
C SER A 479 -5.30 -15.59 20.14
N ILE A 480 -4.35 -16.54 20.24
CA ILE A 480 -3.11 -16.37 20.98
C ILE A 480 -2.23 -15.32 20.31
N GLU A 481 -2.10 -15.31 18.99
CA GLU A 481 -1.34 -14.30 18.26
C GLU A 481 -1.92 -12.90 18.52
N GLN A 482 -3.24 -12.74 18.37
CA GLN A 482 -3.93 -11.49 18.71
C GLN A 482 -3.74 -11.08 20.18
N THR A 483 -3.82 -12.03 21.11
CA THR A 483 -3.63 -11.76 22.54
C THR A 483 -2.17 -11.40 22.86
N LYS A 484 -1.20 -12.04 22.22
CA LYS A 484 0.24 -11.73 22.35
C LYS A 484 0.56 -10.36 21.79
N ASP A 485 -0.02 -9.99 20.65
CA ASP A 485 0.15 -8.66 20.07
C ASP A 485 -0.42 -7.58 21.00
N THR A 486 -1.64 -7.77 21.53
CA THR A 486 -2.18 -6.83 22.52
C THR A 486 -1.35 -6.76 23.82
N LEU A 487 -0.68 -7.84 24.22
CA LEU A 487 0.23 -7.84 25.38
C LEU A 487 1.54 -7.11 25.09
N ARG A 488 2.09 -7.22 23.87
CA ARG A 488 3.25 -6.42 23.43
C ARG A 488 2.92 -4.94 23.42
N ASP A 489 1.73 -4.57 22.95
CA ASP A 489 1.25 -3.19 22.95
C ASP A 489 1.22 -2.56 24.37
N PHE A 490 1.15 -3.37 25.44
CA PHE A 490 1.20 -2.92 26.83
C PHE A 490 2.63 -2.82 27.40
N GLU A 491 3.60 -3.61 26.91
CA GLU A 491 5.00 -3.52 27.36
C GLU A 491 5.72 -2.30 26.77
N GLU A 492 5.27 -1.83 25.60
CA GLU A 492 5.76 -0.63 24.93
C GLU A 492 5.50 0.69 25.68
N ASP A 493 4.60 0.73 26.66
CA ASP A 493 4.24 1.96 27.36
C ASP A 493 5.41 2.61 28.13
N SER A 494 6.40 1.80 28.54
CA SER A 494 7.65 2.31 29.10
C SER A 494 8.46 3.12 28.09
N ILE A 495 8.49 2.64 26.86
CA ILE A 495 9.18 3.27 25.73
C ILE A 495 8.37 4.51 25.26
N ARG A 496 7.04 4.50 25.38
CA ARG A 496 6.17 5.63 24.99
C ARG A 496 6.46 6.91 25.78
N ALA A 497 6.70 6.80 27.09
CA ALA A 497 7.05 7.97 27.91
C ALA A 497 8.39 8.60 27.48
N ASP A 498 9.41 7.77 27.28
CA ASP A 498 10.74 8.23 26.83
C ASP A 498 10.68 8.86 25.44
N LYS A 499 9.89 8.27 24.54
CA LYS A 499 9.64 8.79 23.19
C LYS A 499 8.95 10.16 23.22
N PHE A 500 7.96 10.33 24.09
CA PHE A 500 7.32 11.64 24.26
C PHE A 500 8.31 12.70 24.76
N ILE A 501 9.19 12.34 25.70
CA ILE A 501 10.24 13.25 26.19
C ILE A 501 11.20 13.63 25.07
N ALA A 502 11.61 12.67 24.23
CA ALA A 502 12.43 12.94 23.05
C ALA A 502 11.73 13.92 22.09
N LEU A 503 10.42 13.76 21.90
CA LEU A 503 9.60 14.62 21.06
C LEU A 503 9.48 16.04 21.65
N VAL A 504 9.29 16.18 22.96
CA VAL A 504 9.31 17.50 23.64
C VAL A 504 10.68 18.16 23.52
N LYS A 505 11.78 17.40 23.63
CA LYS A 505 13.15 17.92 23.47
C LYS A 505 13.45 18.40 22.05
N LYS A 506 12.78 17.83 21.03
CA LYS A 506 12.89 18.25 19.62
C LYS A 506 12.34 19.67 19.39
N TYR A 507 11.31 20.09 20.15
CA TYR A 507 10.69 21.41 20.00
C TYR A 507 11.04 22.35 21.17
N THR A 508 11.84 23.37 20.87
CA THR A 508 12.28 24.35 21.88
C THR A 508 11.30 25.49 22.11
N ASP A 509 10.54 25.87 21.08
CA ASP A 509 9.55 26.96 21.10
C ASP A 509 8.15 26.45 20.71
N PHE A 510 7.13 26.86 21.47
CA PHE A 510 5.72 26.52 21.29
C PHE A 510 4.87 27.78 21.07
N SER A 511 5.46 28.82 20.46
CA SER A 511 4.80 30.10 20.18
C SER A 511 3.66 29.98 19.16
N GLU A 512 3.84 29.17 18.11
CA GLU A 512 2.82 28.93 17.08
C GLU A 512 2.53 27.44 16.87
N LEU A 513 1.24 27.10 16.68
CA LEU A 513 0.81 25.73 16.43
C LEU A 513 1.01 25.35 14.96
N THR A 514 2.08 24.59 14.66
CA THR A 514 2.32 24.09 13.31
C THR A 514 1.55 22.80 13.02
N THR A 515 1.26 22.52 11.74
CA THR A 515 0.58 21.28 11.31
C THR A 515 1.37 20.03 11.70
N GLN A 516 2.70 20.11 11.67
CA GLN A 516 3.57 19.00 12.08
C GLN A 516 3.39 18.71 13.57
N MET A 517 3.42 19.74 14.43
CA MET A 517 3.21 19.57 15.86
C MET A 517 1.85 18.94 16.17
N ILE A 518 0.79 19.33 15.48
CA ILE A 518 -0.54 18.70 15.65
C ILE A 518 -0.47 17.21 15.33
N ASN A 519 0.15 16.83 14.21
CA ASN A 519 0.19 15.43 13.79
C ASN A 519 1.13 14.57 14.66
N GLU A 520 2.18 15.17 15.23
CA GLU A 520 3.16 14.51 16.09
C GLU A 520 2.69 14.41 17.55
N PHE A 521 2.02 15.43 18.10
CA PHE A 521 1.58 15.46 19.50
C PHE A 521 0.14 14.99 19.74
N VAL A 522 -0.79 15.14 18.79
CA VAL A 522 -2.22 14.89 19.03
C VAL A 522 -2.67 13.60 18.36
N ASP A 523 -3.25 12.69 19.13
CA ASP A 523 -3.88 11.46 18.63
C ASP A 523 -5.35 11.71 18.24
N LYS A 524 -6.15 12.22 19.18
CA LYS A 524 -7.57 12.51 18.98
C LYS A 524 -8.05 13.62 19.92
N ILE A 525 -9.10 14.31 19.49
CA ILE A 525 -9.78 15.37 20.25
C ILE A 525 -11.25 14.98 20.37
N LEU A 526 -11.75 14.78 21.59
CA LEU A 526 -13.15 14.49 21.85
C LEU A 526 -13.87 15.78 22.26
N VAL A 527 -14.97 16.07 21.58
CA VAL A 527 -15.81 17.24 21.85
C VAL A 527 -17.13 16.76 22.43
N HIS A 528 -17.43 17.21 23.65
CA HIS A 528 -18.69 16.90 24.36
C HIS A 528 -19.79 17.91 24.03
N GLU A 529 -21.02 17.61 24.44
CA GLU A 529 -22.15 18.52 24.28
C GLU A 529 -21.96 19.81 25.10
N GLY A 530 -22.22 20.95 24.46
CA GLY A 530 -22.11 22.25 25.11
C GLY A 530 -23.33 22.56 25.96
N LYS A 531 -23.15 22.77 27.25
CA LYS A 531 -24.19 23.17 28.20
C LYS A 531 -24.26 24.69 28.32
N TRP A 532 -25.46 25.22 28.53
CA TRP A 532 -25.65 26.65 28.78
C TRP A 532 -25.92 26.87 30.26
N GLU A 533 -25.00 27.55 30.94
CA GLU A 533 -25.14 27.96 32.33
C GLU A 533 -24.86 29.46 32.43
N ASN A 534 -25.68 30.19 33.19
CA ASN A 534 -25.45 31.62 33.46
C ASN A 534 -25.17 32.49 32.21
N TYR A 535 -25.86 32.22 31.09
CA TYR A 535 -25.69 32.92 29.80
C TYR A 535 -24.33 32.70 29.11
N GLU A 536 -23.56 31.73 29.58
CA GLU A 536 -22.33 31.26 28.96
C GLU A 536 -22.50 29.82 28.47
N ARG A 537 -21.80 29.48 27.39
CA ARG A 537 -21.78 28.11 26.87
C ARG A 537 -20.50 27.45 27.35
N ILE A 538 -20.65 26.51 28.27
CA ILE A 538 -19.57 25.67 28.79
C ILE A 538 -19.54 24.40 27.96
N GLN A 539 -18.36 24.02 27.49
CA GLN A 539 -18.18 22.83 26.67
C GLN A 539 -16.89 22.14 27.06
N GLU A 540 -16.97 20.86 27.37
CA GLU A 540 -15.82 20.04 27.69
C GLU A 540 -15.16 19.53 26.40
N VAL A 541 -13.83 19.61 26.36
CA VAL A 541 -13.01 19.12 25.25
C VAL A 541 -11.88 18.29 25.85
N GLU A 542 -11.80 17.03 25.47
CA GLU A 542 -10.69 16.15 25.86
C GLU A 542 -9.68 16.05 24.74
N ILE A 543 -8.41 16.29 25.04
CA ILE A 543 -7.31 16.17 24.08
C ILE A 543 -6.47 14.96 24.50
N TYR A 544 -6.35 13.99 23.59
CA TYR A 544 -5.50 12.82 23.77
C TYR A 544 -4.20 13.08 23.03
N LEU A 545 -3.11 13.09 23.77
CA LEU A 545 -1.77 13.24 23.21
C LEU A 545 -1.26 11.87 22.74
N ASN A 546 -0.48 11.87 21.66
CA ASN A 546 0.27 10.69 21.24
C ASN A 546 1.16 10.22 22.40
N PHE A 547 1.31 8.90 22.53
CA PHE A 547 2.11 8.21 23.55
C PHE A 547 1.58 8.24 25.00
N ILE A 548 0.85 9.27 25.43
CA ILE A 548 0.40 9.42 26.84
C ILE A 548 -1.12 9.28 27.01
N GLY A 549 -1.90 9.58 25.97
CA GLY A 549 -3.35 9.64 26.07
C GLY A 549 -3.83 10.93 26.75
N LYS A 550 -4.89 10.85 27.56
CA LYS A 550 -5.43 11.99 28.32
C LYS A 550 -4.51 12.27 29.50
N PHE A 551 -3.71 13.34 29.42
CA PHE A 551 -2.87 13.75 30.53
C PHE A 551 -3.54 14.88 31.30
N GLU A 552 -3.94 14.59 32.54
CA GLU A 552 -4.45 15.60 33.47
C GLU A 552 -3.26 16.20 34.21
N LEU A 553 -2.96 17.46 33.90
CA LEU A 553 -1.97 18.22 34.67
C LEU A 553 -2.47 18.32 36.12
N PRO A 554 -1.59 18.13 37.12
CA PRO A 554 -1.95 18.49 38.49
C PRO A 554 -2.37 19.94 38.46
N GLN A 555 -3.59 20.23 38.93
CA GLN A 555 -4.14 21.58 38.93
C GLN A 555 -3.07 22.52 39.47
N LYS A 556 -2.48 23.37 38.61
CA LYS A 556 -1.96 24.64 39.09
C LYS A 556 -3.16 25.23 39.79
N GLU A 557 -3.08 25.40 41.12
CA GLU A 557 -4.08 26.13 41.90
C GLU A 557 -4.57 27.25 41.00
N ALA A 558 -5.84 27.15 40.58
CA ALA A 558 -6.37 27.99 39.53
C ALA A 558 -5.92 29.40 39.85
N LYS A 559 -5.12 30.03 38.98
CA LYS A 559 -4.67 31.41 39.18
C LYS A 559 -5.92 32.16 39.61
N GLU A 560 -6.00 32.56 40.88
CA GLU A 560 -7.16 33.25 41.40
C GLU A 560 -7.30 34.47 40.48
N LEU A 561 -8.37 34.49 39.67
CA LEU A 561 -8.57 35.58 38.74
C LEU A 561 -8.50 36.86 39.54
N THR A 562 -7.70 37.81 39.08
CA THR A 562 -7.57 39.08 39.77
C THR A 562 -8.96 39.75 39.87
N GLN A 563 -9.21 40.54 40.92
CA GLN A 563 -10.49 41.22 41.11
C GLN A 563 -10.92 42.01 39.86
N GLU A 564 -9.96 42.58 39.12
CA GLU A 564 -10.21 43.28 37.87
C GLU A 564 -10.74 42.35 36.75
N GLU A 565 -10.18 41.14 36.58
CA GLU A 565 -10.64 40.16 35.60
C GLU A 565 -12.03 39.61 35.95
N LEU A 566 -12.32 39.40 37.24
CA LEU A 566 -13.64 39.00 37.74
C LEU A 566 -14.69 40.08 37.46
N GLU A 567 -14.37 41.35 37.71
CA GLU A 567 -15.25 42.48 37.40
C GLU A 567 -15.48 42.65 35.89
N GLU A 568 -14.45 42.43 35.07
CA GLU A 568 -14.57 42.51 33.61
C GLU A 568 -15.47 41.38 33.06
N LEU A 569 -15.31 40.16 33.57
CA LEU A 569 -16.20 39.04 33.28
C LEU A 569 -17.65 39.32 33.70
N GLU A 570 -17.86 39.94 34.87
CA GLU A 570 -19.20 40.30 35.34
C GLU A 570 -19.83 41.42 34.50
N LYS A 571 -19.04 42.43 34.09
CA LYS A 571 -19.46 43.47 33.14
C LYS A 571 -19.85 42.86 31.78
N LEU A 572 -19.05 41.93 31.27
CA LEU A 572 -19.35 41.19 30.04
C LEU A 572 -20.63 40.36 30.19
N ARG A 573 -20.82 39.70 31.33
CA ARG A 573 -22.03 38.93 31.66
C ARG A 573 -23.28 39.82 31.65
N LYS A 574 -23.28 40.93 32.40
CA LYS A 574 -24.39 41.91 32.41
C LYS A 574 -24.69 42.45 31.00
N LYS A 575 -23.66 42.66 30.18
CA LYS A 575 -23.83 43.09 28.78
C LYS A 575 -24.48 42.02 27.91
N ARG A 576 -24.12 40.74 28.09
CA ARG A 576 -24.72 39.59 27.38
C ARG A 576 -26.18 39.37 27.80
N GLU A 577 -26.48 39.47 29.09
CA GLU A 577 -27.84 39.40 29.64
C GLU A 577 -28.76 40.46 29.02
N LYS A 578 -28.36 41.74 29.09
CA LYS A 578 -29.10 42.86 28.48
C LYS A 578 -29.33 42.66 26.98
N LYS A 579 -28.31 42.18 26.25
CA LYS A 579 -28.41 41.93 24.81
C LYS A 579 -29.39 40.80 24.49
N ARG A 580 -29.42 39.73 25.29
CA ARG A 580 -30.35 38.60 25.09
C ARG A 580 -31.77 39.02 25.38
N GLU A 581 -32.00 39.79 26.45
CA GLU A 581 -33.31 40.31 26.80
C GLU A 581 -33.84 41.27 25.72
N TYR A 582 -32.99 42.16 25.22
CA TYR A 582 -33.31 43.01 24.07
C TYR A 582 -33.69 42.17 22.83
N ASN A 583 -32.89 41.17 22.48
CA ASN A 583 -33.17 40.28 21.34
C ASN A 583 -34.48 39.51 21.52
N TYR A 584 -34.76 39.01 22.73
CA TYR A 584 -36.02 38.33 23.04
C TYR A 584 -37.23 39.26 22.86
N ARG A 585 -37.16 40.47 23.42
CA ARG A 585 -38.21 41.50 23.25
C ARG A 585 -38.39 41.91 21.79
N TYR A 586 -37.30 42.05 21.04
CA TYR A 586 -37.32 42.36 19.61
C TYR A 586 -37.97 41.24 18.80
N MET A 587 -37.55 39.98 19.00
CA MET A 587 -38.11 38.82 18.30
C MET A 587 -39.60 38.60 18.64
N LYS A 588 -40.00 38.86 19.89
CA LYS A 588 -41.41 38.84 20.29
C LYS A 588 -42.23 39.89 19.51
N LYS A 589 -41.77 41.14 19.46
CA LYS A 589 -42.42 42.19 18.65
C LYS A 589 -42.50 41.86 17.16
N VAL A 590 -41.47 41.21 16.60
CA VAL A 590 -41.47 40.76 15.21
C VAL A 590 -42.50 39.66 15.00
N LYS A 591 -42.57 38.68 15.92
CA LYS A 591 -43.57 37.61 15.88
C LYS A 591 -44.99 38.17 15.96
N ASP A 592 -45.23 39.10 16.90
CA ASP A 592 -46.53 39.75 17.09
C ASP A 592 -46.95 40.55 15.85
N ARG A 593 -46.00 41.20 15.14
CA ARG A 593 -46.27 41.86 13.85
C ARG A 593 -46.64 40.88 12.74
N ILE A 594 -45.95 39.74 12.65
CA ILE A 594 -46.24 38.72 11.64
C ILE A 594 -47.63 38.09 11.89
N GLU A 595 -47.95 37.81 13.15
CA GLU A 595 -49.28 37.32 13.54
C GLU A 595 -50.38 38.37 13.24
N ALA A 596 -50.10 39.66 13.43
CA ALA A 596 -51.01 40.75 13.11
C ALA A 596 -51.17 41.02 11.59
N GLU A 597 -50.12 40.79 10.79
CA GLU A 597 -50.14 40.99 9.33
C GLU A 597 -50.71 39.78 8.55
N GLY A 598 -51.11 38.71 9.24
CA GLY A 598 -51.81 37.56 8.64
C GLY A 598 -50.96 36.72 7.67
N ILE A 599 -49.64 36.93 7.63
CA ILE A 599 -48.73 36.19 6.75
C ILE A 599 -48.43 34.83 7.40
N SER A 600 -49.37 33.89 7.24
CA SER A 600 -49.13 32.47 7.53
C SER A 600 -48.23 31.84 6.46
N GLY A 601 -46.96 32.23 6.45
CA GLY A 601 -45.93 31.49 5.74
C GLY A 601 -45.58 30.25 6.55
N LYS A 602 -46.05 29.07 6.12
CA LYS A 602 -45.56 27.76 6.57
C LYS A 602 -44.02 27.79 6.57
N VAL A 603 -43.43 27.64 7.76
CA VAL A 603 -42.03 27.27 7.97
C VAL A 603 -41.98 25.79 8.26
#